data_AF-A0A7V8YIB6-F1
#
_entry.id   AF-A0A7V8YIB6-F1
#
_cell.length_a   1.000
_cell.length_b   1.000
_cell.length_c   1.000
_cell.angle_alpha   90.00
_cell.angle_beta   90.00
_cell.angle_gamma   90.00
#
_symmetry.space_group_name_H-M   'P 1'
#
loop_
_entity.id
_entity.type
_entity.pdbx_description
1 polymer ?
#
loop_
_entity_poly.entity_id
_entity_poly.type
_entity_poly.pdbx_seq_one_letter_code
_entity_poly.pdbx_strand_id
1 'polypeptide(L)'
;MGDNRLTALLSGAGDQGSRPDEPWDDAPMPLGYRASPLPTDALGPILGPLVRAIEDAYQVPADLPINLALPLITTAVRGQRIVRINRDWTEVLALATLSALASGERKSPVLRVLDTPLREFERAAQIEAAPRIAEQAGRRKIAEDRAEALKKQAVRAVGIDRLEADNSYIEAVRALEEDDLKVDPVPRLLVDDITPES
;
A
#
# COMPACT_ATOMS: atom_id res chain seq x y z
N MET A 1 -32.36 -1.42 -23.26
CA MET A 1 -32.87 -0.64 -22.11
C MET A 1 -33.16 -1.65 -21.01
N GLY A 2 -32.36 -1.84 -19.98
CA GLY A 2 -31.29 -1.05 -19.39
C GLY A 2 -31.45 -1.27 -17.90
N ASP A 3 -30.54 -2.02 -17.28
CA ASP A 3 -30.49 -2.10 -15.81
C ASP A 3 -29.06 -2.46 -15.40
N ASN A 4 -28.25 -1.41 -15.23
CA ASN A 4 -26.87 -1.50 -14.74
C ASN A 4 -26.83 -0.89 -13.34
N ARG A 5 -27.19 -1.68 -12.32
CA ARG A 5 -27.24 -1.28 -10.90
C ARG A 5 -25.87 -1.27 -10.21
N LEU A 6 -24.78 -1.00 -10.95
CA LEU A 6 -23.43 -0.95 -10.39
C LEU A 6 -22.79 0.45 -10.43
N THR A 7 -23.51 1.48 -10.90
CA THR A 7 -22.97 2.85 -11.04
C THR A 7 -23.45 3.84 -9.96
N ALA A 8 -24.07 3.38 -8.87
CA ALA A 8 -24.63 4.26 -7.83
C ALA A 8 -23.82 4.32 -6.52
N LEU A 9 -22.71 3.60 -6.40
CA LEU A 9 -21.91 3.57 -5.15
C LEU A 9 -20.72 4.55 -5.13
N LEU A 10 -20.57 5.41 -6.14
CA LEU A 10 -19.45 6.37 -6.22
C LEU A 10 -19.88 7.82 -6.42
N SER A 11 -21.14 8.17 -6.16
CA SER A 11 -21.61 9.55 -6.14
C SER A 11 -22.20 9.94 -4.77
N GLY A 12 -21.41 9.77 -3.72
CA GLY A 12 -21.61 10.45 -2.45
C GLY A 12 -20.71 11.67 -2.43
N ALA A 13 -21.28 12.85 -2.65
CA ALA A 13 -20.63 14.13 -2.43
C ALA A 13 -20.05 14.19 -1.01
N GLY A 14 -18.90 14.86 -0.88
CA GLY A 14 -18.15 14.96 0.37
C GLY A 14 -19.05 15.29 1.56
N ASP A 15 -19.26 14.28 2.40
CA ASP A 15 -19.70 14.49 3.76
C ASP A 15 -18.46 14.93 4.55
N GLN A 16 -18.38 16.23 4.79
CA GLN A 16 -17.50 16.85 5.77
C GLN A 16 -17.91 16.35 7.16
N GLY A 17 -17.59 15.09 7.45
CA GLY A 17 -17.90 14.41 8.70
C GLY A 17 -17.12 14.99 9.87
N SER A 18 -17.61 16.13 10.37
CA SER A 18 -17.15 16.75 11.61
C SER A 18 -18.08 16.35 12.75
N ARG A 19 -17.74 15.26 13.46
CA ARG A 19 -17.92 15.14 14.92
C ARG A 19 -16.82 14.25 15.52
N PRO A 20 -15.76 14.83 16.11
CA PRO A 20 -14.72 14.06 16.79
C PRO A 20 -15.12 13.48 18.16
N ASP A 21 -16.33 13.69 18.68
CA ASP A 21 -16.63 13.40 20.10
C ASP A 21 -18.08 12.95 20.40
N GLU A 22 -18.86 12.47 19.41
CA GLU A 22 -20.18 11.94 19.77
C GLU A 22 -20.00 10.58 20.48
N PRO A 23 -20.33 10.48 21.79
CA PRO A 23 -20.18 9.22 22.51
C PRO A 23 -21.10 8.20 21.83
N TRP A 24 -20.62 6.98 21.69
CA TRP A 24 -21.45 5.87 21.22
C TRP A 24 -22.68 5.81 22.14
N ASP A 25 -23.88 5.77 21.55
CA ASP A 25 -25.15 5.79 22.31
C ASP A 25 -25.18 4.70 23.39
N ASP A 26 -24.55 3.56 23.09
CA ASP A 26 -24.32 2.48 24.03
C ASP A 26 -22.81 2.22 24.21
N ALA A 27 -22.36 2.11 25.47
CA ALA A 27 -21.03 1.64 25.77
C ALA A 27 -20.86 0.21 25.21
N PRO A 28 -19.71 -0.13 24.60
CA PRO A 28 -19.48 -1.46 24.07
C PRO A 28 -19.63 -2.50 25.18
N MET A 29 -20.40 -3.56 24.89
CA MET A 29 -20.58 -4.65 25.84
C MET A 29 -19.21 -5.24 26.20
N PRO A 30 -18.82 -5.27 27.50
CA PRO A 30 -17.56 -5.85 27.91
C PRO A 30 -17.50 -7.31 27.47
N LEU A 31 -16.40 -7.70 26.83
CA LEU A 31 -16.13 -9.12 26.61
C LEU A 31 -16.01 -9.77 28.00
N GLY A 32 -16.82 -10.80 28.27
CA GLY A 32 -16.90 -11.47 29.57
C GLY A 32 -15.65 -12.26 29.97
N TYR A 33 -14.53 -12.07 29.28
CA TYR A 33 -13.25 -12.71 29.56
C TYR A 33 -12.09 -11.71 29.41
N ARG A 34 -11.06 -11.87 30.23
CA ARG A 34 -9.77 -11.21 30.03
C ARG A 34 -8.88 -12.15 29.22
N ALA A 35 -8.34 -11.67 28.11
CA ALA A 35 -7.37 -12.43 27.34
C ALA A 35 -6.12 -12.68 28.18
N SER A 36 -5.52 -13.86 28.05
CA SER A 36 -4.17 -14.11 28.57
C SER A 36 -3.16 -13.23 27.82
N PRO A 37 -2.07 -12.79 28.48
CA PRO A 37 -0.99 -12.07 27.80
C PRO A 37 -0.44 -12.86 26.62
N LEU A 38 0.08 -12.16 25.61
CA LEU A 38 0.72 -12.83 24.48
C LEU A 38 1.97 -13.60 24.95
N PRO A 39 2.15 -14.86 24.52
CA PRO A 39 3.26 -15.68 24.98
C PRO A 39 4.57 -15.24 24.31
N THR A 40 5.36 -14.42 25.01
CA THR A 40 6.68 -13.93 24.52
C THR A 40 7.67 -15.06 24.28
N ASP A 41 7.56 -16.17 25.01
CA ASP A 41 8.42 -17.35 24.85
C ASP A 41 8.13 -18.13 23.55
N ALA A 42 6.95 -17.95 22.95
CA ALA A 42 6.57 -18.58 21.69
C ALA A 42 7.09 -17.81 20.45
N LEU A 43 7.71 -16.65 20.63
CA LEU A 43 8.20 -15.79 19.53
C LEU A 43 9.49 -16.29 18.89
N GLY A 44 10.05 -17.40 19.39
CA GLY A 44 11.27 -17.99 18.87
C GLY A 44 12.53 -17.16 19.19
N PRO A 45 13.69 -17.60 18.67
CA PRO A 45 15.00 -17.10 19.11
C PRO A 45 15.35 -15.70 18.60
N ILE A 46 14.60 -15.16 17.64
CA ILE A 46 14.87 -13.84 17.03
C ILE A 46 13.90 -12.80 17.58
N LEU A 47 12.59 -13.01 17.40
CA LEU A 47 11.59 -12.02 17.79
C LEU A 47 11.42 -11.91 19.30
N GLY A 48 11.56 -13.01 20.06
CA GLY A 48 11.46 -12.99 21.52
C GLY A 48 12.48 -12.06 22.20
N PRO A 49 13.80 -12.22 21.94
CA PRO A 49 14.81 -11.31 22.47
C PRO A 49 14.63 -9.86 22.01
N LEU A 50 14.23 -9.63 20.75
CA LEU A 50 13.97 -8.28 20.23
C LEU A 50 12.82 -7.60 20.97
N VAL A 51 11.71 -8.30 21.20
CA VAL A 51 10.55 -7.79 21.94
C VAL A 51 10.94 -7.40 23.37
N ARG A 52 11.68 -8.25 24.08
CA ARG A 52 12.17 -7.94 25.43
C ARG A 52 13.08 -6.71 25.45
N ALA A 53 14.00 -6.61 24.49
CA ALA A 53 14.89 -5.45 24.39
C ALA A 53 14.12 -4.15 24.13
N ILE A 54 13.04 -4.19 23.32
CA ILE A 54 12.20 -3.02 23.05
C ILE A 54 11.34 -2.66 24.28
N GLU A 55 10.75 -3.65 24.93
CA GLU A 55 10.02 -3.47 26.19
C GLU A 55 10.90 -2.76 27.23
N ASP A 56 12.13 -3.25 27.44
CA ASP A 56 13.09 -2.67 28.36
C ASP A 56 13.53 -1.25 27.93
N ALA A 57 13.81 -1.03 26.64
CA ALA A 57 14.32 0.25 26.16
C ALA A 57 13.24 1.35 26.12
N TYR A 58 12.01 1.00 25.74
CA TYR A 58 10.93 1.97 25.54
C TYR A 58 9.96 2.02 26.71
N GLN A 59 10.02 1.08 27.66
CA GLN A 59 9.11 0.97 28.80
C GLN A 59 7.65 0.89 28.32
N VAL A 60 7.39 -0.03 27.40
CA VAL A 60 6.08 -0.27 26.77
C VAL A 60 5.63 -1.71 27.04
N PRO A 61 4.32 -2.01 27.05
CA PRO A 61 3.87 -3.40 27.20
C PRO A 61 4.38 -4.27 26.05
N ALA A 62 4.79 -5.51 26.34
CA ALA A 62 5.29 -6.47 25.34
C ALA A 62 4.33 -6.69 24.15
N ASP A 63 3.02 -6.54 24.37
CA ASP A 63 2.00 -6.66 23.32
C ASP A 63 2.18 -5.62 22.20
N LEU A 64 2.74 -4.43 22.49
CA LEU A 64 2.96 -3.39 21.50
C LEU A 64 3.99 -3.81 20.43
N PRO A 65 5.26 -4.13 20.77
CA PRO A 65 6.23 -4.56 19.77
C PRO A 65 5.84 -5.87 19.09
N ILE A 66 5.13 -6.79 19.76
CA ILE A 66 4.60 -7.99 19.10
C ILE A 66 3.60 -7.62 18.00
N ASN A 67 2.60 -6.80 18.35
CA ASN A 67 1.58 -6.38 17.39
C ASN A 67 2.17 -5.58 16.22
N LEU A 68 3.24 -4.82 16.43
CA LEU A 68 3.90 -4.08 15.35
C LEU A 68 4.86 -4.94 14.52
N ALA A 69 5.51 -5.96 15.10
CA ALA A 69 6.48 -6.79 14.39
C ALA A 69 5.84 -7.84 13.46
N LEU A 70 4.74 -8.48 13.88
CA LEU A 70 4.06 -9.52 13.10
C LEU A 70 3.61 -9.08 11.68
N PRO A 71 3.01 -7.89 11.47
CA PRO A 71 2.69 -7.42 10.12
C PRO A 71 3.94 -7.12 9.29
N LEU A 72 5.04 -6.64 9.90
CA LEU A 72 6.30 -6.41 9.17
C LEU A 72 6.92 -7.74 8.68
N ILE A 73 6.90 -8.78 9.52
CA ILE A 73 7.31 -10.13 9.12
C ILE A 73 6.40 -10.64 8.00
N THR A 74 5.08 -10.42 8.12
CA THR A 74 4.12 -10.75 7.08
C THR A 74 4.49 -10.07 5.76
N THR A 75 4.79 -8.77 5.76
CA THR A 75 5.23 -8.04 4.56
C THR A 75 6.49 -8.64 3.94
N ALA A 76 7.44 -9.10 4.76
CA ALA A 76 8.68 -9.70 4.26
C ALA A 76 8.48 -11.08 3.59
N VAL A 77 7.48 -11.87 4.02
CA VAL A 77 7.32 -13.27 3.58
C VAL A 77 6.06 -13.54 2.75
N ARG A 78 5.14 -12.57 2.65
CA ARG A 78 3.85 -12.72 1.97
C ARG A 78 4.07 -13.22 0.53
N GLY A 79 3.28 -14.22 0.14
CA GLY A 79 3.36 -14.85 -1.19
C GLY A 79 4.50 -15.87 -1.37
N GLN A 80 5.41 -16.00 -0.40
CA GLN A 80 6.55 -16.94 -0.48
C GLN A 80 6.40 -18.16 0.43
N ARG A 81 5.48 -18.11 1.40
CA ARG A 81 5.33 -19.11 2.45
C ARG A 81 3.86 -19.38 2.74
N ILE A 82 3.57 -20.65 3.01
CA ILE A 82 2.27 -21.14 3.49
C ILE A 82 2.55 -21.88 4.80
N VAL A 83 1.79 -21.57 5.84
CA VAL A 83 1.86 -22.27 7.12
C VAL A 83 0.92 -23.46 7.07
N ARG A 84 1.41 -24.63 7.46
CA ARG A 84 0.58 -25.82 7.64
C ARG A 84 0.32 -26.00 9.14
N ILE A 85 -0.93 -25.82 9.55
CA ILE A 85 -1.33 -25.89 10.96
C ILE A 85 -1.57 -27.34 11.35
N ASN A 86 -2.21 -28.13 10.48
CA ASN A 86 -2.36 -29.58 10.62
C ASN A 86 -2.37 -30.26 9.23
N ARG A 87 -2.74 -31.54 9.14
CA ARG A 87 -2.69 -32.30 7.88
C ARG A 87 -3.59 -31.72 6.78
N ASP A 88 -4.74 -31.18 7.16
CA ASP A 88 -5.80 -30.76 6.23
C ASP A 88 -5.96 -29.24 6.18
N TRP A 89 -5.17 -28.49 6.96
CA TRP A 89 -5.29 -27.05 7.10
C TRP A 89 -3.96 -26.33 6.87
N THR A 90 -4.00 -25.46 5.88
CA THR A 90 -2.92 -24.52 5.55
C THR A 90 -3.45 -23.10 5.50
N GLU A 91 -2.63 -22.14 5.91
CA GLU A 91 -2.93 -20.72 5.92
C GLU A 91 -1.84 -19.91 5.23
N VAL A 92 -2.25 -18.83 4.57
CA VAL A 92 -1.31 -17.83 4.05
C VAL A 92 -0.85 -16.94 5.19
N LEU A 93 0.44 -16.59 5.20
CA LEU A 93 0.94 -15.58 6.13
C LEU A 93 0.45 -14.19 5.69
N ALA A 94 -0.64 -13.76 6.32
CA ALA A 94 -1.37 -12.54 5.98
C ALA A 94 -1.94 -11.86 7.24
N LEU A 95 -1.10 -11.67 8.27
CA LEU A 95 -1.53 -11.00 9.50
C LEU A 95 -1.64 -9.49 9.31
N ALA A 96 -2.75 -8.92 9.78
CA ALA A 96 -2.96 -7.50 9.96
C ALA A 96 -3.31 -7.26 11.43
N THR A 97 -2.70 -6.24 12.03
CA THR A 97 -2.81 -5.95 13.46
C THR A 97 -3.16 -4.47 13.66
N LEU A 98 -3.73 -4.15 14.81
CA LEU A 98 -4.05 -2.80 15.24
C LEU A 98 -3.57 -2.60 16.68
N SER A 99 -2.75 -1.58 16.91
CA SER A 99 -2.30 -1.22 18.25
C SER A 99 -3.10 -0.02 18.78
N ALA A 100 -4.15 -0.29 19.53
CA ALA A 100 -5.01 0.72 20.17
C ALA A 100 -4.43 1.15 21.53
N LEU A 101 -3.56 2.16 21.51
CA LEU A 101 -3.01 2.80 22.71
C LEU A 101 -3.28 4.30 22.66
N ALA A 102 -3.31 4.97 23.81
CA ALA A 102 -3.43 6.42 23.90
C ALA A 102 -2.33 7.15 23.09
N SER A 103 -2.59 8.40 22.70
CA SER A 103 -1.53 9.23 22.11
C SER A 103 -0.37 9.39 23.10
N GLY A 104 0.87 9.42 22.59
CA GLY A 104 2.06 9.47 23.43
C GLY A 104 2.58 8.11 23.94
N GLU A 105 1.86 7.01 23.72
CA GLU A 105 2.25 5.64 24.15
C GLU A 105 3.33 4.99 23.25
N ARG A 106 4.26 5.80 22.73
CA ARG A 106 5.50 5.35 22.04
C ARG A 106 5.32 4.41 20.84
N LYS A 107 4.11 4.31 20.27
CA LYS A 107 3.80 3.53 19.06
C LYS A 107 4.76 3.83 17.90
N SER A 108 4.88 5.09 17.48
CA SER A 108 5.70 5.47 16.32
C SER A 108 7.21 5.26 16.55
N PRO A 109 7.79 5.60 17.73
CA PRO A 109 9.16 5.24 18.04
C PRO A 109 9.45 3.74 17.98
N VAL A 110 8.57 2.89 18.54
CA VAL A 110 8.73 1.44 18.49
C VAL A 110 8.63 0.92 17.06
N LEU A 111 7.64 1.37 16.29
CA LEU A 111 7.47 0.98 14.89
C LEU A 111 8.72 1.32 14.07
N ARG A 112 9.32 2.51 14.27
CA ARG A 112 10.52 2.94 13.54
C ARG A 112 11.73 2.02 13.79
N VAL A 113 11.87 1.49 15.00
CA VAL A 113 12.94 0.51 15.29
C VAL A 113 12.65 -0.80 14.54
N LEU A 114 11.41 -1.26 14.59
CA LEU A 114 11.01 -2.54 14.00
C LEU A 114 11.01 -2.53 12.47
N ASP A 115 10.63 -1.42 11.84
CA ASP A 115 10.49 -1.31 10.38
C ASP A 115 11.79 -0.95 9.63
N THR A 116 12.87 -0.64 10.37
CA THR A 116 14.18 -0.28 9.80
C THR A 116 14.67 -1.26 8.73
N PRO A 117 14.64 -2.59 8.94
CA PRO A 117 15.10 -3.54 7.91
C PRO A 117 14.30 -3.47 6.61
N LEU A 118 12.99 -3.25 6.70
CA LEU A 118 12.14 -3.11 5.51
C LEU A 118 12.38 -1.77 4.81
N ARG A 119 12.64 -0.69 5.55
CA ARG A 119 13.02 0.62 4.97
C ARG A 119 14.35 0.54 4.23
N GLU A 120 15.34 -0.13 4.81
CA GLU A 120 16.64 -0.33 4.16
C GLU A 120 16.51 -1.16 2.89
N PHE A 121 15.74 -2.25 2.94
CA PHE A 121 15.45 -3.08 1.77
C PHE A 121 14.69 -2.30 0.68
N GLU A 122 13.64 -1.56 1.05
CA GLU A 122 12.87 -0.73 0.12
C GLU A 122 13.77 0.31 -0.56
N ARG A 123 14.61 1.01 0.21
CA ARG A 123 15.57 1.99 -0.34
C ARG A 123 16.54 1.34 -1.32
N ALA A 124 17.07 0.17 -1.01
CA ALA A 124 17.97 -0.56 -1.90
C ALA A 124 17.26 -0.95 -3.21
N ALA A 125 16.03 -1.49 -3.12
CA ALA A 125 15.23 -1.86 -4.27
C ALA A 125 14.87 -0.64 -5.14
N GLN A 126 14.61 0.52 -4.54
CA GLN A 126 14.37 1.77 -5.27
C GLN A 126 15.61 2.24 -6.02
N ILE A 127 16.79 2.20 -5.39
CA ILE A 127 18.06 2.56 -6.02
C ILE A 127 18.34 1.65 -7.22
N GLU A 128 18.13 0.34 -7.06
CA GLU A 128 18.32 -0.65 -8.11
C GLU A 128 17.34 -0.45 -9.29
N ALA A 129 16.07 -0.16 -8.99
CA ALA A 129 15.04 0.02 -10.01
C ALA A 129 15.10 1.39 -10.72
N ALA A 130 15.70 2.41 -10.09
CA ALA A 130 15.66 3.79 -10.57
C ALA A 130 16.13 3.97 -12.04
N PRO A 131 17.26 3.39 -12.49
CA PRO A 131 17.71 3.55 -13.87
C PRO A 131 16.71 3.00 -14.88
N ARG A 132 16.18 1.80 -14.62
CA ARG A 132 15.20 1.13 -15.49
C ARG A 132 13.89 1.91 -15.56
N ILE A 133 13.39 2.39 -14.43
CA ILE A 133 12.17 3.22 -14.37
C ILE A 133 12.37 4.55 -15.11
N ALA A 134 13.52 5.19 -14.93
CA ALA A 134 13.84 6.45 -15.62
C ALA A 134 13.89 6.27 -17.15
N GLU A 135 14.46 5.16 -17.62
CA GLU A 135 14.48 4.80 -19.04
C GLU A 135 13.06 4.57 -19.58
N GLN A 136 12.25 3.74 -18.90
CA GLN A 136 10.86 3.48 -19.27
C GLN A 136 10.05 4.79 -19.33
N ALA A 137 10.18 5.63 -18.30
CA ALA A 137 9.51 6.93 -18.23
C ALA A 137 9.94 7.86 -19.38
N GLY A 138 11.23 7.86 -19.74
CA GLY A 138 11.74 8.62 -20.88
C GLY A 138 11.16 8.17 -22.21
N ARG A 139 11.14 6.85 -22.46
CA ARG A 139 10.56 6.26 -23.68
C ARG A 139 9.07 6.58 -23.79
N ARG A 140 8.33 6.40 -22.69
CA ARG A 140 6.91 6.73 -22.63
C ARG A 140 6.66 8.21 -22.90
N LYS A 141 7.42 9.11 -22.28
CA LYS A 141 7.28 10.56 -22.49
C LYS A 141 7.51 10.95 -23.96
N ILE A 142 8.51 10.36 -24.63
CA ILE A 142 8.74 10.60 -26.07
C ILE A 142 7.53 10.18 -26.90
N ALA A 143 6.91 9.03 -26.59
CA ALA A 143 5.72 8.57 -27.28
C ALA A 143 4.50 9.47 -27.00
N GLU A 144 4.34 9.94 -25.77
CA GLU A 144 3.28 10.89 -25.37
C GLU A 144 3.44 12.23 -26.11
N ASP A 145 4.66 12.78 -26.17
CA ASP A 145 4.98 14.01 -26.90
C ASP A 145 4.70 13.85 -28.40
N ARG A 146 5.00 12.68 -28.97
CA ARG A 146 4.69 12.35 -30.37
C ARG A 146 3.19 12.30 -30.63
N ALA A 147 2.43 11.63 -29.75
CA ALA A 147 0.98 11.56 -29.85
C ALA A 147 0.36 12.98 -29.77
N GLU A 148 0.84 13.83 -28.86
CA GLU A 148 0.38 15.21 -28.73
C GLU A 148 0.74 16.07 -29.95
N ALA A 149 1.90 15.87 -30.56
CA ALA A 149 2.27 16.54 -31.81
C ALA A 149 1.34 16.12 -32.98
N LEU A 150 1.07 14.82 -33.12
CA LEU A 150 0.16 14.28 -34.13
C LEU A 150 -1.27 14.75 -33.93
N LYS A 151 -1.73 14.82 -32.67
CA LYS A 151 -3.03 15.41 -32.31
C LYS A 151 -3.15 16.85 -32.82
N LYS A 152 -2.13 17.68 -32.61
CA LYS A 152 -2.12 19.07 -33.10
C LYS A 152 -2.14 19.15 -34.63
N GLN A 153 -1.50 18.22 -35.32
CA GLN A 153 -1.55 18.12 -36.79
C GLN A 153 -2.95 17.73 -37.26
N ALA A 154 -3.55 16.71 -36.65
CA ALA A 154 -4.91 16.24 -36.95
C ALA A 154 -5.96 17.35 -36.78
N VAL A 155 -5.87 18.13 -35.70
CA VAL A 155 -6.75 19.29 -35.46
C VAL A 155 -6.63 20.37 -36.53
N ARG A 156 -5.46 20.53 -37.16
CA ARG A 156 -5.20 21.55 -38.18
C ARG A 156 -5.47 21.09 -39.61
N ALA A 157 -5.49 19.78 -39.86
CA ALA A 157 -5.65 19.23 -41.20
C ALA A 157 -7.09 19.34 -41.73
N VAL A 158 -7.23 19.46 -43.05
CA VAL A 158 -8.52 19.63 -43.75
C VAL A 158 -8.54 18.72 -44.98
N GLY A 159 -9.72 18.25 -45.39
CA GLY A 159 -9.86 17.43 -46.60
C GLY A 159 -9.27 16.04 -46.43
N ILE A 160 -8.60 15.53 -47.46
CA ILE A 160 -8.05 14.16 -47.49
C ILE A 160 -6.93 13.99 -46.44
N ASP A 161 -6.12 15.02 -46.22
CA ASP A 161 -5.01 15.02 -45.24
C ASP A 161 -5.51 14.87 -43.79
N ARG A 162 -6.77 15.21 -43.51
CA ARG A 162 -7.37 15.05 -42.18
C ARG A 162 -7.52 13.59 -41.80
N LEU A 163 -7.98 12.74 -42.71
CA LEU A 163 -8.17 11.31 -42.47
C LEU A 163 -6.84 10.62 -42.13
N GLU A 164 -5.77 11.00 -42.83
CA GLU A 164 -4.42 10.45 -42.59
C GLU A 164 -3.85 10.94 -41.24
N ALA A 165 -4.04 12.21 -40.91
CA ALA A 165 -3.60 12.78 -39.63
C ALA A 165 -4.38 12.20 -38.43
N ASP A 166 -5.70 12.02 -38.56
CA ASP A 166 -6.55 11.38 -37.55
C ASP A 166 -6.11 9.92 -37.30
N ASN A 167 -5.86 9.15 -38.37
CA ASN A 167 -5.37 7.78 -38.26
C ASN A 167 -3.99 7.70 -37.58
N SER A 168 -3.06 8.58 -37.98
CA SER A 168 -1.71 8.63 -37.39
C SER A 168 -1.75 8.95 -35.90
N TYR A 169 -2.65 9.85 -35.46
CA TYR A 169 -2.86 10.13 -34.04
C TYR A 169 -3.43 8.92 -33.30
N ILE A 170 -4.44 8.24 -33.85
CA ILE A 170 -5.05 7.06 -33.23
C ILE A 170 -4.01 5.94 -33.08
N GLU A 171 -3.18 5.70 -34.08
CA GLU A 171 -2.09 4.72 -34.01
C GLU A 171 -1.07 5.07 -32.91
N ALA A 172 -0.67 6.34 -32.81
CA ALA A 172 0.24 6.78 -31.76
C ALA A 172 -0.34 6.63 -30.34
N VAL A 173 -1.65 6.86 -30.17
CA VAL A 173 -2.32 6.62 -28.88
C VAL A 173 -2.40 5.13 -28.56
N ARG A 174 -2.71 4.27 -29.53
CA ARG A 174 -2.73 2.81 -29.32
C ARG A 174 -1.36 2.28 -28.93
N ALA A 175 -0.29 2.80 -29.53
CA ALA A 175 1.06 2.40 -29.17
C ALA A 175 1.39 2.66 -27.68
N LEU A 176 0.79 3.68 -27.06
CA LEU A 176 1.00 3.97 -25.62
C LEU A 176 0.47 2.87 -24.69
N GLU A 177 -0.42 2.00 -25.16
CA GLU A 177 -0.94 0.86 -24.38
C GLU A 177 -0.04 -0.38 -24.46
N GLU A 178 0.97 -0.38 -25.34
CA GLU A 178 1.90 -1.48 -25.51
C GLU A 178 2.78 -1.68 -24.26
N ASP A 179 3.12 -2.94 -23.99
CA ASP A 179 3.89 -3.32 -22.81
C ASP A 179 5.28 -2.65 -22.76
N ASP A 180 5.90 -2.40 -23.91
CA ASP A 180 7.21 -1.76 -24.02
C ASP A 180 7.23 -0.28 -23.58
N LEU A 181 6.05 0.35 -23.45
CA LEU A 181 5.89 1.71 -22.94
C LEU A 181 5.30 1.77 -21.52
N LYS A 182 5.13 0.61 -20.87
CA LYS A 182 4.78 0.57 -19.46
C LYS A 182 5.96 1.01 -18.60
N VAL A 183 5.66 1.87 -17.63
CA VAL A 183 6.60 2.32 -16.61
C VAL A 183 6.30 1.52 -15.36
N ASP A 184 7.28 0.76 -14.88
CA ASP A 184 7.10 0.00 -13.66
C ASP A 184 6.96 0.94 -12.45
N PRO A 185 6.15 0.56 -11.47
CA PRO A 185 6.01 1.34 -10.26
C PRO A 185 7.34 1.36 -9.48
N VAL A 186 7.58 2.47 -8.78
CA VAL A 186 8.67 2.55 -7.81
C VAL A 186 8.40 1.53 -6.69
N PRO A 187 9.36 0.64 -6.36
CA PRO A 187 9.18 -0.34 -5.29
C PRO A 187 8.80 0.34 -3.98
N ARG A 188 7.70 -0.12 -3.36
CA ARG A 188 7.19 0.38 -2.08
C ARG A 188 6.56 -0.76 -1.29
N LEU A 189 6.99 -0.91 -0.05
CA LEU A 189 6.58 -1.92 0.92
C LEU A 189 5.88 -1.30 2.13
N LEU A 190 6.28 -0.08 2.52
CA LEU A 190 5.74 0.61 3.69
C LEU A 190 4.95 1.86 3.30
N VAL A 191 3.89 2.11 4.04
CA VAL A 191 3.01 3.29 3.91
C VAL A 191 2.62 3.71 5.33
N ASP A 192 2.71 5.00 5.66
CA ASP A 192 2.39 5.53 7.00
C ASP A 192 1.14 6.42 7.00
N ASP A 193 1.19 7.57 6.33
CA ASP A 193 0.16 8.59 6.31
C ASP A 193 -0.44 8.71 4.92
N ILE A 194 -1.70 8.30 4.82
CA ILE A 194 -2.53 8.45 3.62
C ILE A 194 -3.74 9.33 3.90
N THR A 195 -3.70 10.13 4.97
CA THR A 195 -4.79 11.04 5.31
C THR A 195 -4.88 12.10 4.22
N PRO A 196 -6.03 12.27 3.53
CA PRO A 196 -6.23 13.42 2.66
C PRO A 196 -6.16 14.67 3.54
N GLU A 197 -5.14 15.50 3.37
CA GLU A 197 -5.14 16.83 3.99
C GLU A 197 -6.38 17.58 3.48
N SER A 198 -7.22 18.02 4.43
CA SER A 198 -8.48 18.72 4.18
C SER A 198 -8.27 20.22 4.06
#